data_AF-A0A1E7IDB6-F1
#
_entry.id   AF-A0A1E7IDB6-F1
#
_cell.length_a   1.000
_cell.length_b   1.000
_cell.length_c   1.000
_cell.angle_alpha   90.00
_cell.angle_beta   90.00
_cell.angle_gamma   90.00
#
_symmetry.space_group_name_H-M   'P 1'
#
loop_
_entity.id
_entity.type
_entity.pdbx_description
1 polymer ?
#
loop_
_entity_poly.entity_id
_entity_poly.type
_entity_poly.pdbx_seq_one_letter_code
_entity_poly.pdbx_strand_id
1 'polypeptide(L)'
;PEGEIGSDVVKEISDARDAVIAAFNDYEFKRGIDSAMSLASFGNSYFQSNEPWKLVKTDKAAAGNVVRNCLQIVKALAILFEPVIPTIAGEAWKQLGMETELVDMHYNEATDEIAAGQSLPTPTVLFTKIEDKTIKEMEAILDERVRMATKKKHVTYEEFSELDIRVGTILQAEPIKKSKKLLKLAVDLGEGRNRQIVAGIAETHKPDDLIGMRIVVLANMLPATLFGVRSEGMLLAADSDSDGAILLVPEREVPAGTAVR
;
A
#
# COMPACT_ATOMS: atom_id res chain seq x y z
N PRO A 1 2.67 -38.20 -21.74
CA PRO A 1 3.71 -39.10 -22.29
C PRO A 1 4.08 -40.19 -21.27
N GLU A 2 4.66 -41.31 -21.71
CA GLU A 2 5.32 -42.25 -20.79
C GLU A 2 6.65 -41.65 -20.28
N GLY A 3 7.20 -42.21 -19.19
CA GLY A 3 8.43 -41.72 -18.55
C GLY A 3 8.29 -41.58 -17.03
N GLU A 4 9.36 -41.19 -16.35
CA GLU A 4 9.37 -41.00 -14.90
C GLU A 4 9.45 -39.51 -14.57
N ILE A 5 8.82 -39.11 -13.46
CA ILE A 5 9.05 -37.77 -12.92
C ILE A 5 10.42 -37.78 -12.23
N GLY A 6 11.30 -36.88 -12.66
CA GLY A 6 12.65 -36.75 -12.13
C GLY A 6 12.63 -36.40 -10.65
N SER A 7 13.52 -37.00 -9.87
CA SER A 7 13.63 -36.74 -8.43
C SER A 7 13.95 -35.28 -8.12
N ASP A 8 14.67 -34.61 -9.01
CA ASP A 8 14.94 -33.17 -8.96
C ASP A 8 13.64 -32.36 -9.11
N VAL A 9 12.79 -32.72 -10.08
CA VAL A 9 11.48 -32.08 -10.29
C VAL A 9 10.56 -32.28 -9.09
N VAL A 10 10.47 -33.50 -8.56
CA VAL A 10 9.66 -33.78 -7.35
C VAL A 10 10.15 -32.97 -6.16
N LYS A 11 11.48 -32.86 -6.00
CA LYS A 11 12.08 -32.08 -4.92
C LYS A 11 11.75 -30.60 -5.05
N GLU A 12 11.95 -29.99 -6.21
CA GLU A 12 11.63 -28.56 -6.42
C GLU A 12 10.14 -28.26 -6.20
N ILE A 13 9.25 -29.17 -6.61
CA ILE A 13 7.81 -29.06 -6.32
C ILE A 13 7.55 -29.13 -4.81
N SER A 14 8.17 -30.08 -4.11
CA SER A 14 8.00 -30.26 -2.66
C SER A 14 8.50 -29.04 -1.88
N ASP A 15 9.69 -28.53 -2.23
CA ASP A 15 10.31 -27.37 -1.59
C ASP A 15 9.43 -26.12 -1.81
N ALA A 16 8.91 -25.91 -3.02
CA ALA A 16 7.99 -24.81 -3.31
C ALA A 16 6.65 -24.95 -2.57
N ARG A 17 6.07 -26.16 -2.53
CA ARG A 17 4.85 -26.46 -1.78
C ARG A 17 5.02 -26.14 -0.30
N ASP A 18 6.07 -26.64 0.32
CA ASP A 18 6.32 -26.48 1.75
C ASP A 18 6.57 -25.00 2.09
N ALA A 19 7.29 -24.27 1.23
CA ALA A 19 7.49 -22.83 1.36
C ALA A 19 6.18 -22.03 1.25
N VAL A 20 5.30 -22.40 0.31
CA VAL A 20 3.96 -21.81 0.16
C VAL A 20 3.12 -22.06 1.42
N ILE A 21 3.02 -23.31 1.88
CA ILE A 21 2.25 -23.67 3.07
C ILE A 21 2.74 -22.88 4.30
N ALA A 22 4.06 -22.86 4.53
CA ALA A 22 4.65 -22.13 5.65
C ALA A 22 4.32 -20.62 5.57
N ALA A 23 4.52 -20.01 4.39
CA ALA A 23 4.25 -18.59 4.19
C ALA A 23 2.78 -18.24 4.39
N PHE A 24 1.84 -19.08 3.92
CA PHE A 24 0.41 -18.83 4.08
C PHE A 24 -0.04 -18.98 5.55
N ASN A 25 0.52 -19.94 6.29
CA ASN A 25 0.28 -20.08 7.73
C ASN A 25 0.79 -18.87 8.54
N ASP A 26 1.88 -18.25 8.07
CA ASP A 26 2.47 -17.05 8.67
C ASP A 26 1.82 -15.74 8.17
N TYR A 27 0.80 -15.80 7.32
CA TYR A 27 0.19 -14.65 6.63
C TYR A 27 1.15 -13.85 5.72
N GLU A 28 2.26 -14.46 5.29
CA GLU A 28 3.24 -13.90 4.37
C GLU A 28 2.94 -14.27 2.90
N PHE A 29 1.76 -13.90 2.40
CA PHE A 29 1.27 -14.32 1.07
C PHE A 29 2.26 -14.02 -0.08
N LYS A 30 2.92 -12.87 -0.04
CA LYS A 30 3.93 -12.49 -1.04
C LYS A 30 5.07 -13.52 -1.11
N ARG A 31 5.60 -13.94 0.06
CA ARG A 31 6.67 -14.93 0.14
C ARG A 31 6.23 -16.28 -0.45
N GLY A 32 4.99 -16.68 -0.18
CA GLY A 32 4.42 -17.89 -0.76
C GLY A 32 4.35 -17.83 -2.28
N ILE A 33 3.81 -16.74 -2.82
CA ILE A 33 3.69 -16.54 -4.27
C ILE A 33 5.06 -16.42 -4.95
N ASP A 34 6.03 -15.75 -4.33
CA ASP A 34 7.41 -15.69 -4.84
C ASP A 34 8.05 -17.10 -4.92
N SER A 35 7.69 -18.00 -4.00
CA SER A 35 8.15 -19.40 -4.02
C SER A 35 7.52 -20.20 -5.17
N ALA A 36 6.21 -20.06 -5.40
CA ALA A 36 5.54 -20.66 -6.56
C ALA A 36 6.07 -20.10 -7.89
N MET A 37 6.37 -18.79 -7.95
CA MET A 37 7.01 -18.17 -9.12
C MET A 37 8.43 -18.73 -9.37
N SER A 38 9.18 -19.01 -8.31
CA SER A 38 10.50 -19.63 -8.43
C SER A 38 10.44 -21.03 -9.06
N LEU A 39 9.42 -21.83 -8.70
CA LEU A 39 9.14 -23.11 -9.34
C LEU A 39 8.79 -22.94 -10.83
N ALA A 40 8.03 -21.91 -11.20
CA ALA A 40 7.75 -21.59 -12.61
C ALA A 40 9.02 -21.20 -13.38
N SER A 41 9.93 -20.43 -12.76
CA SER A 41 11.24 -20.13 -13.32
C SER A 41 12.09 -21.40 -13.50
N PHE A 42 12.11 -22.29 -12.52
CA PHE A 42 12.77 -23.60 -12.63
C PHE A 42 12.21 -24.40 -13.81
N GLY A 43 10.89 -24.50 -13.96
CA GLY A 43 10.25 -25.19 -15.08
C GLY A 43 10.65 -24.63 -16.45
N ASN A 44 10.76 -23.30 -16.57
CA ASN A 44 11.26 -22.65 -17.79
C ASN A 44 12.72 -23.01 -18.09
N SER A 45 13.58 -22.97 -17.07
CA SER A 45 14.98 -23.40 -17.21
C SER A 45 15.09 -24.88 -17.60
N TYR A 46 14.31 -25.76 -16.97
CA TYR A 46 14.27 -27.18 -17.27
C TYR A 46 13.85 -27.44 -18.72
N PHE A 47 12.79 -26.79 -19.19
CA PHE A 47 12.32 -26.92 -20.57
C PHE A 47 13.36 -26.41 -21.57
N GLN A 48 14.00 -25.27 -21.28
CA GLN A 48 14.99 -24.67 -22.15
C GLN A 48 16.27 -25.50 -22.25
N SER A 49 16.80 -25.99 -21.13
CA SER A 49 18.05 -26.75 -21.09
C SER A 49 17.95 -28.13 -21.75
N ASN A 50 16.76 -28.75 -21.73
CA ASN A 50 16.53 -30.05 -22.33
C ASN A 50 16.12 -29.99 -23.82
N GLU A 51 15.81 -28.80 -24.35
CA GLU A 51 15.47 -28.55 -25.75
C GLU A 51 14.55 -29.60 -26.40
N PRO A 52 13.36 -29.93 -25.82
CA PRO A 52 12.54 -31.07 -26.28
C PRO A 52 12.10 -30.95 -27.75
N TRP A 53 11.97 -29.73 -28.29
CA TRP A 53 11.65 -29.48 -29.70
C TRP A 53 12.76 -29.91 -30.68
N LYS A 54 14.01 -29.99 -30.21
CA LYS A 54 15.12 -30.61 -30.96
C LYS A 54 15.18 -32.10 -30.65
N LEU A 55 15.12 -32.47 -29.37
CA LEU A 55 15.28 -33.84 -28.91
C LEU A 55 14.26 -34.80 -29.53
N VAL A 56 13.02 -34.34 -29.77
CA VAL A 56 11.97 -35.14 -30.41
C VAL A 56 12.35 -35.69 -31.80
N LYS A 57 13.31 -35.04 -32.49
CA LYS A 57 13.79 -35.47 -33.81
C LYS A 57 14.77 -36.65 -33.73
N THR A 58 15.40 -36.86 -32.58
CA THR A 58 16.43 -37.89 -32.37
C THR A 58 15.98 -38.97 -31.40
N ASP A 59 15.33 -38.58 -30.30
CA ASP A 59 14.79 -39.47 -29.28
C ASP A 59 13.44 -38.95 -28.78
N LYS A 60 12.37 -39.54 -29.33
CA LYS A 60 11.00 -39.18 -28.98
C LYS A 60 10.62 -39.58 -27.56
N ALA A 61 11.21 -40.66 -27.03
CA ALA A 61 10.92 -41.13 -25.68
C ALA A 61 11.53 -40.17 -24.65
N ALA A 62 12.80 -39.78 -24.85
CA ALA A 62 13.46 -38.80 -24.00
C ALA A 62 12.76 -37.43 -24.05
N ALA A 63 12.37 -36.96 -25.23
CA ALA A 63 11.57 -35.73 -25.36
C ALA A 63 10.22 -35.83 -24.63
N GLY A 64 9.57 -36.99 -24.71
CA GLY A 64 8.34 -37.29 -23.98
C GLY A 64 8.52 -37.20 -22.47
N ASN A 65 9.63 -37.72 -21.94
CA ASN A 65 9.98 -37.66 -20.53
C ASN A 65 10.15 -36.21 -20.04
N VAL A 66 10.86 -35.38 -20.82
CA VAL A 66 11.02 -33.94 -20.53
C VAL A 66 9.66 -33.25 -20.48
N VAL A 67 8.80 -33.49 -21.47
CA VAL A 67 7.45 -32.90 -21.51
C VAL A 67 6.60 -33.38 -20.34
N ARG A 68 6.68 -34.66 -19.95
CA ARG A 68 5.97 -35.19 -18.78
C ARG A 68 6.37 -34.45 -17.49
N ASN A 69 7.66 -34.21 -17.30
CA ASN A 69 8.18 -33.44 -16.17
C ASN A 69 7.67 -32.00 -16.17
N CYS A 70 7.66 -31.32 -17.33
CA CYS A 70 7.08 -29.98 -17.43
C CYS A 70 5.57 -29.96 -17.11
N LEU A 71 4.81 -30.96 -17.55
CA LEU A 71 3.38 -31.08 -17.23
C LEU A 71 3.16 -31.30 -15.72
N GLN A 72 4.02 -32.07 -15.05
CA GLN A 72 3.99 -32.22 -13.60
C GLN A 72 4.22 -30.88 -12.88
N ILE A 73 5.19 -30.09 -13.34
CA ILE A 73 5.44 -28.76 -12.79
C ILE A 73 4.22 -27.85 -13.00
N VAL A 74 3.60 -27.86 -14.18
CA VAL A 74 2.39 -27.07 -14.45
C VAL A 74 1.22 -27.52 -13.56
N LYS A 75 1.04 -28.82 -13.33
CA LYS A 75 0.04 -29.35 -12.38
C LYS A 75 0.25 -28.78 -10.99
N ALA A 76 1.48 -28.85 -10.48
CA ALA A 76 1.82 -28.31 -9.17
C ALA A 76 1.56 -26.80 -9.10
N LEU A 77 1.98 -26.03 -10.11
CA LEU A 77 1.76 -24.59 -10.17
C LEU A 77 0.28 -24.21 -10.17
N ALA A 78 -0.59 -24.97 -10.86
CA ALA A 78 -2.02 -24.74 -10.82
C ALA A 78 -2.56 -24.85 -9.39
N ILE A 79 -2.16 -25.89 -8.65
CA ILE A 79 -2.55 -26.09 -7.24
C ILE A 79 -2.00 -24.95 -6.35
N LEU A 80 -0.73 -24.58 -6.52
CA LEU A 80 -0.08 -23.55 -5.67
C LEU A 80 -0.62 -22.14 -5.92
N PHE A 81 -1.06 -21.84 -7.15
CA PHE A 81 -1.59 -20.52 -7.52
C PHE A 81 -3.10 -20.37 -7.33
N GLU A 82 -3.84 -21.46 -7.12
CA GLU A 82 -5.30 -21.46 -6.90
C GLU A 82 -5.78 -20.37 -5.92
N PRO A 83 -5.15 -20.13 -4.75
CA PRO A 83 -5.66 -19.18 -3.78
C PRO A 83 -5.59 -17.70 -4.21
N VAL A 84 -4.77 -17.38 -5.22
CA VAL A 84 -4.49 -16.01 -5.65
C VAL A 84 -5.00 -15.72 -7.06
N ILE A 85 -4.99 -16.72 -7.95
CA ILE A 85 -5.50 -16.60 -9.33
C ILE A 85 -6.38 -17.80 -9.71
N PRO A 86 -7.49 -18.05 -8.98
CA PRO A 86 -8.28 -19.28 -9.11
C PRO A 86 -8.80 -19.53 -10.52
N THR A 87 -9.22 -18.47 -11.22
CA THR A 87 -9.71 -18.57 -12.60
C THR A 87 -8.64 -19.09 -13.56
N ILE A 88 -7.45 -18.47 -13.55
CA ILE A 88 -6.38 -18.83 -14.48
C ILE A 88 -5.76 -20.18 -14.11
N ALA A 89 -5.62 -20.45 -12.80
CA ALA A 89 -5.17 -21.75 -12.31
C ALA A 89 -6.14 -22.87 -12.75
N GLY A 90 -7.45 -22.64 -12.64
CA GLY A 90 -8.48 -23.58 -13.10
C GLY A 90 -8.48 -23.78 -14.62
N GLU A 91 -8.22 -22.73 -15.40
CA GLU A 91 -8.02 -22.86 -16.85
C GLU A 91 -6.80 -23.71 -17.19
N ALA A 92 -5.68 -23.51 -16.50
CA ALA A 92 -4.48 -24.34 -16.66
C ALA A 92 -4.75 -25.81 -16.30
N TRP A 93 -5.47 -26.05 -15.21
CA TRP A 93 -5.89 -27.38 -14.77
C TRP A 93 -6.73 -28.12 -15.83
N LYS A 94 -7.67 -27.41 -16.47
CA LYS A 94 -8.48 -27.94 -17.58
C LYS A 94 -7.62 -28.22 -18.82
N GLN A 95 -6.66 -27.35 -19.14
CA GLN A 95 -5.73 -27.57 -20.25
C GLN A 95 -4.78 -28.76 -20.03
N LEU A 96 -4.56 -29.17 -18.77
CA LEU A 96 -3.88 -30.42 -18.44
C LEU A 96 -4.77 -31.66 -18.67
N GLY A 97 -6.05 -31.50 -19.00
CA GLY A 97 -6.98 -32.62 -19.18
C GLY A 97 -7.47 -33.25 -17.88
N MET A 98 -7.40 -32.51 -16.76
CA MET A 98 -7.89 -32.97 -15.46
C MET A 98 -9.43 -32.86 -15.43
N GLU A 99 -10.10 -33.95 -15.05
CA GLU A 99 -11.57 -34.02 -14.99
C GLU A 99 -12.15 -33.51 -13.66
N THR A 100 -11.31 -33.41 -12.63
CA THR A 100 -11.70 -32.87 -11.31
C THR A 100 -11.69 -31.34 -11.31
N GLU A 101 -12.42 -30.74 -10.38
CA GLU A 101 -12.30 -29.31 -10.13
C GLU A 101 -11.06 -29.02 -9.28
N LEU A 102 -10.32 -27.96 -9.65
CA LEU A 102 -9.06 -27.60 -8.98
C LEU A 102 -9.27 -27.26 -7.49
N VAL A 103 -10.43 -26.68 -7.14
CA VAL A 103 -10.77 -26.28 -5.77
C VAL A 103 -10.83 -27.46 -4.80
N ASP A 104 -11.03 -28.68 -5.30
CA ASP A 104 -11.08 -29.89 -4.48
C ASP A 104 -9.68 -30.45 -4.18
N MET A 105 -8.63 -29.86 -4.75
CA MET A 105 -7.25 -30.35 -4.61
C MET A 105 -6.55 -29.75 -3.40
N HIS A 106 -5.74 -30.57 -2.74
CA HIS A 106 -4.89 -30.17 -1.63
C HIS A 106 -3.44 -29.95 -2.07
N TYR A 107 -2.71 -29.09 -1.36
CA TYR A 107 -1.30 -28.82 -1.64
C TYR A 107 -0.41 -30.08 -1.67
N ASN A 108 -0.73 -31.09 -0.86
CA ASN A 108 0.01 -32.34 -0.83
C ASN A 108 -0.05 -33.10 -2.15
N GLU A 109 -1.12 -32.91 -2.93
CA GLU A 109 -1.33 -33.56 -4.24
C GLU A 109 -0.51 -32.91 -5.37
N ALA A 110 0.22 -31.82 -5.08
CA ALA A 110 1.13 -31.19 -6.04
C ALA A 110 2.24 -32.14 -6.53
N THR A 111 2.65 -33.09 -5.68
CA THR A 111 3.65 -34.12 -6.00
C THR A 111 3.05 -35.39 -6.59
N ASP A 112 1.72 -35.54 -6.59
CA ASP A 112 1.09 -36.73 -7.16
C ASP A 112 1.30 -36.73 -8.66
N GLU A 113 1.78 -37.84 -9.20
CA GLU A 113 2.16 -37.92 -10.60
C GLU A 113 0.97 -37.72 -11.53
N ILE A 114 1.18 -36.93 -12.58
CA ILE A 114 0.27 -36.88 -13.72
C ILE A 114 0.24 -38.24 -14.43
N ALA A 115 -0.95 -38.73 -14.75
CA ALA A 115 -1.14 -40.01 -15.41
C ALA A 115 -0.56 -40.00 -16.82
N ALA A 116 0.14 -41.08 -17.19
CA ALA A 116 0.54 -41.29 -18.58
C ALA A 116 -0.68 -41.58 -19.46
N GLY A 117 -0.64 -41.13 -20.71
CA GLY A 117 -1.72 -41.36 -21.68
C GLY A 117 -2.93 -40.43 -21.56
N GLN A 118 -2.93 -39.49 -20.60
CA GLN A 118 -3.99 -38.49 -20.46
C GLN A 118 -4.12 -37.63 -21.73
N SER A 119 -5.36 -37.41 -22.17
CA SER A 119 -5.68 -36.57 -23.33
C SER A 119 -5.57 -35.10 -22.95
N LEU A 120 -4.80 -34.33 -23.72
CA LEU A 120 -4.63 -32.90 -23.51
C LEU A 120 -5.50 -32.12 -24.51
N PRO A 121 -6.39 -31.23 -24.04
CA PRO A 121 -7.09 -30.29 -24.92
C PRO A 121 -6.12 -29.37 -25.68
N THR A 122 -6.64 -28.70 -26.73
CA THR A 122 -5.87 -27.68 -27.44
C THR A 122 -5.53 -26.52 -26.48
N PRO A 123 -4.26 -26.17 -26.30
CA PRO A 123 -3.87 -25.14 -25.34
C PRO A 123 -4.32 -23.75 -25.81
N THR A 124 -4.71 -22.91 -24.86
CA THR A 124 -5.04 -21.50 -25.06
C THR A 124 -4.12 -20.61 -24.23
N VAL A 125 -3.93 -19.37 -24.67
CA VAL A 125 -3.10 -18.39 -23.95
C VAL A 125 -3.77 -18.03 -22.62
N LEU A 126 -3.09 -18.30 -21.50
CA LEU A 126 -3.60 -18.01 -20.15
C LEU A 126 -3.48 -16.54 -19.75
N PHE A 127 -2.48 -15.82 -20.26
CA PHE A 127 -2.24 -14.43 -19.90
C PHE A 127 -2.07 -13.57 -21.15
N THR A 128 -2.84 -12.49 -21.25
CA THR A 128 -2.64 -11.44 -22.23
C THR A 128 -1.76 -10.34 -21.64
N LYS A 129 -0.80 -9.86 -22.43
CA LYS A 129 0.03 -8.73 -22.02
C LYS A 129 -0.85 -7.49 -21.93
N ILE A 130 -0.77 -6.78 -20.81
CA ILE A 130 -1.42 -5.47 -20.67
C ILE A 130 -0.62 -4.45 -21.47
N GLU A 131 -1.29 -3.71 -22.35
CA GLU A 131 -0.67 -2.67 -23.18
C GLU A 131 -0.44 -1.38 -22.39
N ASP A 132 0.62 -0.64 -22.72
CA ASP A 132 0.98 0.63 -22.06
C ASP A 132 -0.16 1.66 -22.10
N LYS A 133 -0.99 1.62 -23.15
CA LYS A 133 -2.18 2.47 -23.27
C LYS A 133 -3.18 2.17 -22.15
N THR A 134 -3.44 0.89 -21.90
CA THR A 134 -4.35 0.45 -20.83
C THR A 134 -3.82 0.82 -19.45
N ILE A 135 -2.50 0.70 -19.23
CA ILE A 135 -1.87 1.11 -17.97
C ILE A 135 -2.12 2.61 -17.70
N LYS A 136 -1.87 3.47 -18.69
CA LYS A 136 -2.10 4.92 -18.57
C LYS A 136 -3.56 5.27 -18.30
N GLU A 137 -4.49 4.57 -18.94
CA GLU A 137 -5.93 4.76 -18.69
C GLU A 137 -6.31 4.39 -17.24
N MET A 138 -5.77 3.28 -16.71
CA MET A 138 -6.01 2.86 -15.32
C MET A 138 -5.39 3.82 -14.29
N GLU A 139 -4.18 4.33 -14.56
CA GLU A 139 -3.52 5.34 -13.72
C GLU A 139 -4.35 6.64 -13.65
N ALA A 140 -4.84 7.13 -14.79
CA ALA A 140 -5.69 8.33 -14.82
C ALA A 140 -6.98 8.16 -14.00
N ILE A 141 -7.62 6.98 -14.06
CA ILE A 141 -8.80 6.65 -13.26
C ILE A 141 -8.46 6.62 -11.77
N LEU A 142 -7.32 6.05 -11.39
CA LEU A 142 -6.88 5.99 -10.01
C LEU A 142 -6.62 7.40 -9.44
N ASP A 143 -5.92 8.24 -10.19
CA ASP A 143 -5.63 9.63 -9.82
C ASP A 143 -6.91 10.45 -9.62
N GLU A 144 -7.89 10.28 -10.51
CA GLU A 144 -9.19 10.93 -10.38
C GLU A 144 -9.92 10.48 -9.11
N ARG A 145 -9.90 9.17 -8.80
CA ARG A 145 -10.51 8.63 -7.57
C ARG A 145 -9.83 9.16 -6.32
N VAL A 146 -8.50 9.21 -6.31
CA VAL A 146 -7.73 9.77 -5.18
C VAL A 146 -8.06 11.24 -5.00
N ARG A 147 -8.11 12.03 -6.08
CA ARG A 147 -8.51 13.44 -6.04
C ARG A 147 -9.95 13.61 -5.52
N MET A 148 -10.89 12.76 -5.91
CA MET A 148 -12.26 12.81 -5.42
C MET A 148 -12.35 12.45 -3.93
N ALA A 149 -11.61 11.44 -3.49
CA ALA A 149 -11.58 11.00 -2.09
C ALA A 149 -10.92 12.02 -1.16
N THR A 150 -9.94 12.79 -1.65
CA THR A 150 -9.21 13.80 -0.87
C THR A 150 -9.86 15.19 -0.90
N LYS A 151 -10.94 15.37 -1.66
CA LYS A 151 -11.68 16.62 -1.68
C LYS A 151 -12.34 16.83 -0.32
N LYS A 152 -11.83 17.80 0.46
CA LYS A 152 -12.48 18.24 1.70
C LYS A 152 -13.96 18.52 1.41
N LYS A 153 -14.85 18.09 2.31
CA LYS A 153 -16.27 18.41 2.20
C LYS A 153 -16.44 19.93 2.16
N HIS A 154 -17.34 20.41 1.32
CA HIS A 154 -17.76 21.81 1.43
C HIS A 154 -18.41 21.98 2.79
N VAL A 155 -18.03 23.05 3.50
CA VAL A 155 -18.72 23.47 4.71
C VAL A 155 -19.74 24.54 4.34
N THR A 156 -20.87 24.58 5.05
CA THR A 156 -21.84 25.66 4.87
C THR A 156 -21.32 26.95 5.51
N TYR A 157 -21.94 28.08 5.17
CA TYR A 157 -21.60 29.35 5.82
C TYR A 157 -21.93 29.30 7.32
N GLU A 158 -23.00 28.60 7.71
CA GLU A 158 -23.39 28.41 9.11
C GLU A 158 -22.30 27.68 9.89
N GLU A 159 -21.78 26.57 9.36
CA GLU A 159 -20.66 25.81 9.96
C GLU A 159 -19.39 26.66 10.10
N PHE A 160 -19.11 27.54 9.13
CA PHE A 160 -18.00 28.49 9.24
C PHE A 160 -18.28 29.57 10.29
N SER A 161 -19.51 30.09 10.34
CA SER A 161 -19.92 31.15 11.28
C SER A 161 -19.94 30.69 12.75
N GLU A 162 -20.04 29.38 12.99
CA GLU A 162 -19.89 28.79 14.32
C GLU A 162 -18.44 28.85 14.81
N LEU A 163 -17.45 29.00 13.94
CA LEU A 163 -16.04 29.13 14.32
C LEU A 163 -15.76 30.53 14.87
N ASP A 164 -15.23 30.59 16.09
CA ASP A 164 -14.84 31.85 16.72
C ASP A 164 -13.38 32.14 16.38
N ILE A 165 -13.15 32.77 15.24
CA ILE A 165 -11.81 33.16 14.79
C ILE A 165 -11.58 34.63 15.14
N ARG A 166 -10.49 34.93 15.87
CA ARG A 166 -10.16 36.29 16.33
C ARG A 166 -8.70 36.63 16.09
N VAL A 167 -8.43 37.93 15.95
CA VAL A 167 -7.08 38.46 16.02
C VAL A 167 -6.68 38.67 17.47
N GLY A 168 -5.60 38.03 17.90
CA GLY A 168 -5.05 38.12 19.25
C GLY A 168 -3.68 38.76 19.28
N THR A 169 -3.35 39.44 20.38
CA THR A 169 -2.01 40.01 20.60
C THR A 169 -1.21 39.10 21.53
N ILE A 170 -0.01 38.70 21.13
CA ILE A 170 0.88 37.91 21.98
C ILE A 170 1.49 38.84 23.04
N LEU A 171 1.24 38.54 24.31
CA LEU A 171 1.79 39.29 25.44
C LEU A 171 3.07 38.65 26.00
N GLN A 172 3.14 37.33 25.96
CA GLN A 172 4.29 36.56 26.42
C GLN A 172 4.50 35.33 25.53
N ALA A 173 5.75 34.96 25.31
CA ALA A 173 6.12 33.74 24.60
C ALA A 173 7.28 33.04 25.34
N GLU A 174 7.15 31.75 25.60
CA GLU A 174 8.15 30.95 26.31
C GLU A 174 8.30 29.57 25.67
N PRO A 175 9.52 29.01 25.62
CA PRO A 175 9.72 27.63 25.16
C PRO A 175 9.18 26.62 26.18
N ILE A 176 8.60 25.52 25.71
CA ILE A 176 8.09 24.44 26.59
C ILE A 176 9.22 23.49 26.98
N LYS A 177 9.46 23.32 28.29
CA LYS A 177 10.39 22.31 28.81
C LYS A 177 9.93 20.93 28.32
N LYS A 178 10.78 20.25 27.53
CA LYS A 178 10.58 18.95 26.84
C LYS A 178 10.11 18.99 25.38
N SER A 179 9.94 20.16 24.76
CA SER A 179 9.71 20.26 23.31
C SER A 179 10.65 21.27 22.66
N LYS A 180 11.26 20.87 21.54
CA LYS A 180 12.07 21.78 20.68
C LYS A 180 11.22 22.52 19.64
N LYS A 181 9.95 22.12 19.47
CA LYS A 181 9.07 22.61 18.41
C LYS A 181 7.94 23.51 18.89
N LEU A 182 7.66 23.51 20.21
CA LEU A 182 6.49 24.17 20.77
C LEU A 182 6.86 25.40 21.61
N LEU A 183 6.13 26.48 21.39
CA LEU A 183 6.10 27.66 22.25
C LEU A 183 4.78 27.71 23.02
N LYS A 184 4.86 28.17 24.26
CA LYS A 184 3.74 28.57 25.10
C LYS A 184 3.56 30.07 24.95
N LEU A 185 2.40 30.48 24.45
CA LEU A 185 2.03 31.86 24.21
C LEU A 185 0.93 32.27 25.20
N ALA A 186 1.04 33.46 25.78
CA ALA A 186 -0.07 34.14 26.44
C ALA A 186 -0.64 35.18 25.48
N VAL A 187 -1.87 34.98 25.02
CA VAL A 187 -2.49 35.78 23.97
C VAL A 187 -3.71 36.50 24.53
N ASP A 188 -3.78 37.81 24.29
CA ASP A 188 -4.96 38.63 24.57
C ASP A 188 -5.92 38.57 23.38
N LEU A 189 -7.14 38.08 23.65
CA LEU A 189 -8.24 38.00 22.69
C LEU A 189 -9.36 39.01 23.00
N GLY A 190 -9.09 40.04 23.80
CA GLY A 190 -10.08 41.07 24.18
C GLY A 190 -11.15 40.56 25.16
N GLU A 191 -10.92 39.44 25.84
CA GLU A 191 -11.89 38.79 26.75
C GLU A 191 -11.72 39.23 28.22
N GLY A 192 -10.81 40.15 28.50
CA GLY A 192 -10.45 40.54 29.88
C GLY A 192 -9.60 39.49 30.62
N ARG A 193 -9.19 38.42 29.94
CA ARG A 193 -8.23 37.42 30.41
C ARG A 193 -7.30 37.00 29.28
N ASN A 194 -6.09 36.56 29.63
CA ASN A 194 -5.15 36.00 28.66
C ASN A 194 -5.42 34.51 28.45
N ARG A 195 -5.42 34.06 27.20
CA ARG A 195 -5.49 32.63 26.88
C ARG A 195 -4.09 32.05 26.70
N GLN A 196 -3.89 30.85 27.23
CA GLN A 196 -2.67 30.09 26.99
C GLN A 196 -2.82 29.29 25.70
N ILE A 197 -1.93 29.51 24.72
CA ILE A 197 -1.93 28.81 23.44
C ILE A 197 -0.58 28.13 23.25
N VAL A 198 -0.61 26.85 22.87
CA VAL A 198 0.61 26.10 22.54
C VAL A 198 0.70 25.99 21.02
N ALA A 199 1.77 26.53 20.44
CA ALA A 199 1.95 26.60 18.99
C ALA A 199 3.27 25.95 18.53
N GLY A 200 3.21 25.22 17.42
CA GLY A 200 4.34 24.52 16.78
C GLY A 200 5.27 25.40 15.96
N ILE A 201 5.62 26.58 16.46
CA ILE A 201 6.35 27.61 15.69
C ILE A 201 7.77 27.87 16.23
N ALA A 202 8.27 27.06 17.17
CA ALA A 202 9.58 27.31 17.78
C ALA A 202 10.76 27.12 16.81
N GLU A 203 10.56 26.36 15.73
CA GLU A 203 11.59 26.14 14.69
C GLU A 203 11.70 27.33 13.72
N THR A 204 10.63 28.12 13.58
CA THR A 204 10.57 29.25 12.63
C THR A 204 10.59 30.63 13.30
N HIS A 205 10.15 30.75 14.55
CA HIS A 205 10.01 32.04 15.25
C HIS A 205 10.66 32.00 16.65
N LYS A 206 11.39 33.06 16.99
CA LYS A 206 11.96 33.24 18.33
C LYS A 206 10.92 33.86 19.27
N PRO A 207 10.88 33.48 20.55
CA PRO A 207 9.92 34.02 21.52
C PRO A 207 9.93 35.56 21.61
N ASP A 208 11.11 36.19 21.58
CA ASP A 208 11.25 37.63 21.74
C ASP A 208 10.62 38.42 20.57
N ASP A 209 10.69 37.86 19.36
CA ASP A 209 10.15 38.48 18.15
C ASP A 209 8.62 38.41 18.09
N LEU A 210 8.01 37.51 18.88
CA LEU A 210 6.58 37.28 18.90
C LEU A 210 5.83 38.25 19.81
N ILE A 211 6.48 38.84 20.81
CA ILE A 211 5.82 39.70 21.78
C ILE A 211 5.32 40.97 21.08
N GLY A 212 4.03 41.27 21.24
CA GLY A 212 3.34 42.38 20.59
C GLY A 212 2.81 42.05 19.19
N MET A 213 3.14 40.90 18.61
CA MET A 213 2.59 40.49 17.31
C MET A 213 1.10 40.17 17.40
N ARG A 214 0.39 40.53 16.33
CA ARG A 214 -1.04 40.21 16.14
C ARG A 214 -1.16 38.97 15.28
N ILE A 215 -1.76 37.92 15.82
CA ILE A 215 -1.92 36.62 15.18
C ILE A 215 -3.39 36.25 15.05
N VAL A 216 -3.71 35.40 14.09
CA VAL A 216 -5.07 34.82 13.97
C VAL A 216 -5.18 33.57 14.83
N VAL A 217 -6.23 33.50 15.65
CA VAL A 217 -6.50 32.42 16.61
C VAL A 217 -7.92 31.90 16.45
N LEU A 218 -8.08 30.59 16.40
CA LEU A 218 -9.36 29.92 16.59
C LEU A 218 -9.61 29.71 18.10
N ALA A 219 -10.62 30.40 18.63
CA ALA A 219 -10.87 30.59 20.05
C ALA A 219 -11.94 29.64 20.64
N ASN A 220 -12.77 28.98 19.83
CA ASN A 220 -13.81 28.07 20.33
C ASN A 220 -13.46 26.58 20.18
N MET A 221 -12.19 26.23 19.99
CA MET A 221 -11.73 24.84 20.05
C MET A 221 -11.73 24.30 21.48
N LEU A 222 -12.05 23.02 21.64
CA LEU A 222 -11.91 22.33 22.92
C LEU A 222 -10.43 22.38 23.39
N PRO A 223 -10.17 22.67 24.68
CA PRO A 223 -8.80 22.71 25.17
C PRO A 223 -8.07 21.38 25.01
N ALA A 224 -6.82 21.43 24.57
CA ALA A 224 -5.97 20.25 24.40
C ALA A 224 -4.75 20.33 25.33
N THR A 225 -4.26 19.21 25.85
CA THR A 225 -3.02 19.17 26.64
C THR A 225 -1.87 18.67 25.78
N LEU A 226 -0.86 19.52 25.56
CA LEU A 226 0.33 19.22 24.78
C LEU A 226 1.55 19.32 25.68
N PHE A 227 2.30 18.23 25.83
CA PHE A 227 3.49 18.18 26.70
C PHE A 227 3.23 18.66 28.14
N GLY A 228 2.03 18.37 28.67
CA GLY A 228 1.62 18.79 30.02
C GLY A 228 1.18 20.26 30.14
N VAL A 229 1.12 20.99 29.03
CA VAL A 229 0.66 22.38 28.96
C VAL A 229 -0.71 22.43 28.27
N ARG A 230 -1.68 23.06 28.90
CA ARG A 230 -3.05 23.22 28.36
C ARG A 230 -3.09 24.33 27.29
N SER A 231 -3.55 24.04 26.09
CA SER A 231 -3.82 25.01 25.03
C SER A 231 -5.33 25.30 24.98
N GLU A 232 -5.71 26.57 25.04
CA GLU A 232 -7.10 27.06 25.02
C GLU A 232 -7.47 27.77 23.71
N GLY A 233 -6.76 27.41 22.64
CA GLY A 233 -6.95 27.94 21.30
C GLY A 233 -5.96 27.33 20.33
N MET A 234 -6.15 27.63 19.05
CA MET A 234 -5.27 27.23 17.97
C MET A 234 -4.80 28.46 17.20
N LEU A 235 -3.48 28.65 17.13
CA LEU A 235 -2.88 29.65 16.25
C LEU A 235 -3.00 29.18 14.80
N LEU A 236 -3.45 30.06 13.90
CA LEU A 236 -3.51 29.78 12.47
C LEU A 236 -2.26 30.29 11.77
N ALA A 237 -1.61 29.41 11.01
CA ALA A 237 -0.42 29.69 10.23
C ALA A 237 -0.54 29.04 8.84
N ALA A 238 0.11 29.64 7.84
CA ALA A 238 0.32 28.99 6.55
C ALA A 238 1.51 28.02 6.67
N ASP A 239 1.34 26.78 6.24
CA ASP A 239 2.42 25.79 6.22
C ASP A 239 3.09 25.83 4.84
N SER A 240 4.39 26.12 4.81
CA SER A 240 5.21 26.14 3.59
C SER A 240 6.24 25.02 3.65
N ASP A 241 6.32 24.20 2.62
CA ASP A 241 7.29 23.09 2.54
C ASP A 241 8.75 23.58 2.65
N SER A 242 9.04 24.83 2.27
CA SER A 242 10.38 25.44 2.34
C SER A 242 10.67 26.19 3.63
N ASP A 243 9.67 26.89 4.19
CA ASP A 243 9.88 27.90 5.24
C ASP A 243 9.16 27.56 6.56
N GLY A 244 8.48 26.42 6.62
CA GLY A 244 7.71 25.98 7.77
C GLY A 244 6.48 26.85 8.04
N ALA A 245 6.07 26.94 9.30
CA ALA A 245 4.89 27.68 9.71
C ALA A 245 5.11 29.21 9.64
N ILE A 246 4.33 29.89 8.79
CA ILE A 246 4.30 31.35 8.59
C ILE A 246 3.05 31.92 9.28
N LEU A 247 3.23 32.89 10.17
CA LEU A 247 2.12 33.47 10.94
C LEU A 247 1.18 34.30 10.06
N LEU A 248 -0.12 34.12 10.26
CA LEU A 248 -1.14 34.98 9.66
C LEU A 248 -1.30 36.25 10.51
N VAL A 249 -1.04 37.40 9.89
CA VAL A 249 -1.11 38.72 10.52
C VAL A 249 -2.04 39.65 9.73
N PRO A 250 -2.80 40.53 10.39
CA PRO A 250 -3.62 41.51 9.70
C PRO A 250 -2.74 42.56 9.01
N GLU A 251 -3.13 43.03 7.82
CA GLU A 251 -2.41 44.07 7.07
C GLU A 251 -2.29 45.39 7.84
N ARG A 252 -3.26 45.66 8.72
CA ARG A 252 -3.33 46.87 9.54
C ARG A 252 -3.50 46.52 11.00
N GLU A 253 -3.14 47.47 11.87
CA GLU A 253 -3.43 47.34 13.28
C GLU A 253 -4.92 47.22 13.54
N VAL A 254 -5.30 46.20 14.31
CA VAL A 254 -6.68 45.99 14.78
C VAL A 254 -6.65 45.74 16.28
N PRO A 255 -7.72 46.11 17.01
CA PRO A 255 -7.85 45.80 18.43
C PRO A 255 -7.78 44.29 18.69
N ALA A 256 -7.21 43.90 19.84
CA ALA A 256 -7.25 42.52 20.30
C ALA A 256 -8.71 42.05 20.46
N GLY A 257 -8.99 40.83 19.99
CA GLY A 257 -10.33 40.25 19.99
C GLY A 257 -11.18 40.59 18.77
N THR A 258 -10.65 41.31 17.78
CA THR A 258 -11.36 41.57 16.52
C THR A 258 -11.71 40.25 15.82
N ALA A 259 -13.00 40.02 15.53
CA ALA A 259 -13.47 38.82 14.84
C ALA A 259 -13.04 38.79 13.37
N VAL A 260 -12.66 37.62 12.88
CA VAL A 260 -12.37 37.34 11.47
C VAL A 260 -13.64 36.80 10.81
N ARG A 261 -13.92 37.26 9.58
CA ARG A 261 -15.10 36.92 8.80
C ARG A 261 -14.73 36.66 7.34
#